data_AF-A0A6A3LUW2-F1
#
_entry.id   AF-A0A6A3LUW2-F1
#
_cell.length_a   1.000
_cell.length_b   1.000
_cell.length_c   1.000
_cell.angle_alpha   90.00
_cell.angle_beta   90.00
_cell.angle_gamma   90.00
#
_symmetry.space_group_name_H-M   'P 1'
#
loop_
_entity.id
_entity.type
_entity.pdbx_description
1 polymer ?
#
loop_
_entity_poly.entity_id
_entity_poly.type
_entity_poly.pdbx_seq_one_letter_code
_entity_poly.pdbx_strand_id
1 'polypeptide(L)'
;MDQLDVVTAFLYGLMKEKVFCSVPEGVELDDGFDCVELLKAIYGLKQASRVWNETFDEYVRSIGFRVSCYEPCLYIKVVDGECVLLLVYVDDVLVTGTSAEMIAEVKHQLKSRFEMTDSGKCSFILGIETANPLKVRSTSA
;
A
#
# COMPACT_ATOMS: atom_id res chain seq x y z
N MET A 1 15.90 4.25 1.49
CA MET A 1 14.65 3.84 0.83
C MET A 1 14.28 2.49 1.40
N ASP A 2 13.12 2.44 2.03
CA ASP A 2 12.59 1.23 2.66
C ASP A 2 11.37 0.75 1.88
N GLN A 3 11.09 -0.54 1.96
CA GLN A 3 9.92 -1.16 1.34
C GLN A 3 9.00 -1.74 2.42
N LEU A 4 7.72 -1.41 2.29
CA LEU A 4 6.62 -1.97 3.05
C LEU A 4 5.71 -2.71 2.08
N ASP A 5 5.06 -3.76 2.57
CA ASP A 5 4.06 -4.52 1.81
C ASP A 5 2.78 -4.63 2.66
N VAL A 6 1.63 -4.27 2.07
CA VAL A 6 0.33 -4.28 2.73
C VAL A 6 -0.27 -5.68 2.67
N VAL A 7 -0.52 -6.27 3.84
CA VAL A 7 -1.14 -7.58 3.93
C VAL A 7 -2.61 -7.47 3.53
N THR A 8 -3.01 -8.17 2.46
CA THR A 8 -4.41 -8.23 1.97
C THR A 8 -5.00 -6.86 1.57
N ALA A 9 -4.26 -6.05 0.81
CA ALA A 9 -4.61 -4.66 0.53
C ALA A 9 -6.08 -4.43 0.09
N PHE A 10 -6.62 -5.29 -0.79
CA PHE A 10 -8.00 -5.15 -1.28
C PHE A 10 -9.06 -5.25 -0.17
N LEU A 11 -8.80 -5.98 0.92
CA LEU A 11 -9.76 -6.15 2.03
C LEU A 11 -9.91 -4.90 2.92
N TYR A 12 -9.07 -3.88 2.73
CA TYR A 12 -9.24 -2.59 3.39
C TYR A 12 -10.28 -1.70 2.72
N GLY A 13 -10.59 -1.99 1.45
CA GLY A 13 -11.51 -1.23 0.64
C GLY A 13 -12.97 -1.61 0.86
N LEU A 14 -13.82 -0.63 1.15
CA LEU A 14 -15.27 -0.83 1.22
C LEU A 14 -15.90 -0.77 -0.18
N MET A 15 -16.74 -1.75 -0.47
CA MET A 15 -17.46 -1.82 -1.73
C MET A 15 -18.57 -0.75 -1.78
N LYS A 16 -18.52 0.10 -2.81
CA LYS A 16 -19.58 1.09 -3.10
C LYS A 16 -20.70 0.51 -3.97
N GLU A 17 -20.36 -0.51 -4.75
CA GLU A 17 -21.28 -1.19 -5.67
C GLU A 17 -21.74 -2.50 -5.03
N LYS A 18 -23.01 -2.86 -5.24
CA LYS A 18 -23.52 -4.16 -4.79
C LYS A 18 -23.01 -5.25 -5.72
N VAL A 19 -22.17 -6.12 -5.18
CA VAL A 19 -21.66 -7.31 -5.88
C VAL A 19 -22.01 -8.52 -5.05
N PHE A 20 -22.68 -9.48 -5.68
CA PHE A 20 -23.06 -10.74 -5.06
C PHE A 20 -22.18 -11.85 -5.63
N CYS A 21 -21.82 -12.82 -4.80
CA CYS A 21 -21.15 -14.04 -5.24
C CYS A 21 -21.93 -15.27 -4.77
N SER A 22 -21.65 -16.40 -5.44
CA SER A 22 -22.12 -17.70 -4.99
C SER A 22 -21.67 -17.96 -3.56
N VAL A 23 -22.49 -18.69 -2.82
CA VAL A 23 -22.16 -19.12 -1.46
C VAL A 23 -20.87 -19.94 -1.50
N PRO A 24 -19.84 -19.59 -0.70
CA PRO A 24 -18.63 -20.39 -0.59
C PRO A 24 -18.94 -21.78 -0.06
N GLU A 25 -18.14 -22.76 -0.46
CA GLU A 25 -18.25 -24.12 0.05
C GLU A 25 -18.08 -24.15 1.57
N GLY A 26 -18.96 -24.89 2.27
CA GLY A 26 -18.94 -24.99 3.73
C GLY A 26 -19.64 -23.85 4.49
N VAL A 27 -20.29 -22.91 3.78
CA VAL A 27 -21.16 -21.90 4.40
C VAL A 27 -22.61 -22.35 4.26
N GLU A 28 -23.28 -22.60 5.38
CA GLU A 28 -24.73 -22.80 5.42
C GLU A 28 -25.43 -21.44 5.53
N LEU A 29 -26.40 -21.21 4.66
CA LEU A 29 -27.28 -20.04 4.73
C LEU A 29 -28.67 -20.46 5.19
N ASP A 30 -29.40 -19.50 5.76
CA ASP A 30 -30.82 -19.68 6.07
C ASP A 30 -31.62 -19.98 4.80
N ASP A 31 -32.75 -20.66 4.97
CA ASP A 31 -33.66 -21.00 3.88
C ASP A 31 -34.06 -19.75 3.08
N GLY A 32 -33.78 -19.76 1.77
CA GLY A 32 -34.17 -18.72 0.83
C GLY A 32 -33.05 -17.82 0.31
N PHE A 33 -31.80 -18.00 0.76
CA PHE A 33 -30.63 -17.29 0.21
C PHE A 33 -29.76 -18.22 -0.64
N ASP A 34 -29.36 -17.74 -1.83
CA ASP A 34 -28.50 -18.46 -2.78
C ASP A 34 -27.18 -17.72 -3.09
N CYS A 35 -26.97 -16.55 -2.49
CA CYS A 35 -25.81 -15.71 -2.70
C CYS A 35 -25.49 -14.84 -1.48
N VAL A 36 -24.28 -14.30 -1.46
CA VAL A 36 -23.80 -13.37 -0.42
C VAL A 36 -23.34 -12.06 -1.02
N GLU A 37 -23.56 -10.94 -0.32
CA GLU A 37 -23.08 -9.61 -0.73
C GLU A 37 -21.64 -9.37 -0.26
N LEU A 38 -20.78 -8.91 -1.16
CA LEU A 38 -19.41 -8.53 -0.83
C LEU A 38 -19.35 -7.10 -0.32
N LEU A 39 -19.10 -6.94 0.98
CA LEU A 39 -18.93 -5.63 1.61
C LEU A 39 -17.52 -5.03 1.40
N LYS A 40 -16.55 -5.89 1.14
CA LYS A 40 -15.13 -5.54 0.93
C LYS A 40 -14.66 -6.05 -0.41
N ALA A 41 -13.69 -5.36 -1.00
CA ALA A 41 -13.09 -5.81 -2.24
C ALA A 41 -12.22 -7.05 -2.00
N ILE A 42 -12.38 -8.06 -2.86
CA ILE A 42 -11.55 -9.28 -2.86
C ILE A 42 -10.79 -9.41 -4.18
N TYR A 43 -9.76 -10.25 -4.20
CA TYR A 43 -9.01 -10.58 -5.41
C TYR A 43 -9.95 -11.10 -6.52
N GLY A 44 -9.66 -10.73 -7.77
CA GLY A 44 -10.46 -11.12 -8.94
C GLY A 44 -11.63 -10.19 -9.27
N LEU A 45 -12.01 -9.27 -8.38
CA LEU A 45 -12.98 -8.23 -8.71
C LEU A 45 -12.35 -7.14 -9.58
N LYS A 46 -13.00 -6.79 -10.69
CA LYS A 46 -12.56 -5.71 -11.60
C LYS A 46 -12.36 -4.36 -10.90
N GLN A 47 -13.11 -4.09 -9.83
CA GLN A 47 -13.04 -2.85 -9.07
C GLN A 47 -12.07 -2.89 -7.87
N ALA A 48 -11.50 -4.05 -7.52
CA ALA A 48 -10.72 -4.19 -6.29
C ALA A 48 -9.55 -3.21 -6.21
N SER A 49 -8.76 -3.11 -7.27
CA SER A 49 -7.62 -2.20 -7.35
C SER A 49 -8.03 -0.73 -7.22
N ARG A 50 -9.18 -0.34 -7.78
CA ARG A 50 -9.71 1.03 -7.67
C ARG A 50 -10.11 1.34 -6.23
N VAL A 51 -10.86 0.44 -5.60
CA VAL A 51 -11.35 0.63 -4.21
C VAL A 51 -10.15 0.71 -3.25
N TRP A 52 -9.14 -0.14 -3.44
CA TRP A 52 -7.91 -0.05 -2.67
C TRP A 52 -7.19 1.29 -2.87
N ASN A 53 -6.96 1.70 -4.11
CA ASN A 53 -6.27 2.96 -4.40
C ASN A 53 -7.01 4.16 -3.79
N GLU A 54 -8.34 4.22 -3.88
CA GLU A 54 -9.15 5.26 -3.24
C GLU A 54 -8.99 5.25 -1.71
N THR A 55 -9.01 4.07 -1.08
CA THR A 55 -8.85 3.90 0.36
C THR A 55 -7.48 4.35 0.85
N PHE A 56 -6.43 4.01 0.09
CA PHE A 56 -5.06 4.39 0.40
C PHE A 56 -4.83 5.90 0.19
N ASP A 57 -5.28 6.44 -0.95
CA ASP A 57 -5.18 7.88 -1.27
C ASP A 57 -5.86 8.75 -0.20
N GLU A 58 -7.08 8.39 0.21
CA GLU A 58 -7.83 9.11 1.24
C GLU A 58 -7.04 9.15 2.56
N TYR A 59 -6.53 8.01 3.00
CA TYR A 59 -5.76 7.94 4.23
C TYR A 59 -4.45 8.72 4.15
N VAL A 60 -3.66 8.54 3.09
CA VAL A 60 -2.34 9.17 2.96
C VAL A 60 -2.47 10.69 2.83
N ARG A 61 -3.51 11.19 2.14
CA ARG A 61 -3.84 12.62 2.16
C ARG A 61 -4.22 13.12 3.55
N SER A 62 -4.99 12.34 4.32
CA SER A 62 -5.40 12.74 5.67
C SER A 62 -4.22 12.96 6.62
N ILE A 63 -3.11 12.23 6.42
CA ILE A 63 -1.86 12.42 7.19
C ILE A 63 -0.90 13.44 6.55
N GLY A 64 -1.38 14.26 5.62
CA GLY A 64 -0.71 15.46 5.13
C GLY A 64 0.13 15.29 3.86
N PHE A 65 0.03 14.17 3.15
CA PHE A 65 0.64 14.01 1.84
C PHE A 65 -0.20 14.66 0.73
N ARG A 66 0.47 15.00 -0.36
CA ARG A 66 -0.15 15.41 -1.62
C ARG A 66 0.30 14.50 -2.74
N VAL A 67 -0.62 14.11 -3.62
CA VAL A 67 -0.25 13.36 -4.83
C VAL A 67 0.55 14.26 -5.77
N SER A 68 1.56 13.69 -6.43
CA SER A 68 2.30 14.35 -7.50
C SER A 68 1.38 14.63 -8.70
N CYS A 69 1.55 15.78 -9.34
CA CYS A 69 0.82 16.11 -10.57
C CYS A 69 1.36 15.37 -11.81
N TYR A 70 2.55 14.77 -11.72
CA TYR A 70 3.19 14.07 -12.83
C TYR A 70 3.05 12.56 -12.73
N GLU A 71 3.01 12.03 -11.50
CA GLU A 71 2.97 10.59 -11.24
C GLU A 71 1.90 10.27 -10.19
N PRO A 72 0.73 9.73 -10.58
CA PRO A 72 -0.39 9.49 -9.67
C PRO A 72 -0.09 8.52 -8.52
N CYS A 73 0.94 7.68 -8.66
CA CYS A 73 1.34 6.75 -7.61
C CYS A 73 2.39 7.33 -6.64
N LEU A 74 2.84 8.56 -6.86
CA LEU A 74 3.82 9.25 -6.02
C LEU A 74 3.13 10.28 -5.12
N TYR A 75 3.37 10.16 -3.81
CA TYR A 75 2.90 11.08 -2.78
C TYR A 75 4.08 11.80 -2.14
N ILE A 76 3.88 13.08 -1.84
CA ILE A 76 4.92 13.98 -1.33
C ILE A 76 4.39 14.69 -0.08
N LYS A 77 5.13 14.65 1.02
CA LYS A 77 4.91 15.43 2.24
C LYS A 77 6.15 16.25 2.53
N VAL A 78 5.96 17.54 2.81
CA VAL A 78 7.04 18.48 3.15
C VAL A 78 6.69 19.18 4.46
N VAL A 79 7.60 19.16 5.43
CA VAL A 79 7.45 19.84 6.73
C VAL A 79 8.79 20.46 7.08
N ASP A 80 8.81 21.75 7.39
CA ASP A 80 10.02 22.48 7.83
C ASP A 80 11.25 22.32 6.93
N GLY A 81 11.03 22.16 5.61
CA GLY A 81 12.09 21.97 4.61
C GLY A 81 12.53 20.52 4.40
N GLU A 82 12.10 19.60 5.26
CA GLU A 82 12.30 18.16 5.12
C GLU A 82 11.16 17.54 4.29
N CYS A 83 11.46 16.45 3.55
CA CYS A 83 10.47 15.77 2.74
C CYS A 83 10.45 14.26 2.95
N VAL A 84 9.25 13.67 2.77
CA VAL A 84 9.01 12.24 2.65
C VAL A 84 8.24 11.98 1.36
N LEU A 85 8.69 10.96 0.63
CA LEU A 85 8.12 10.47 -0.61
C LEU A 85 7.58 9.07 -0.37
N LEU A 86 6.35 8.81 -0.83
CA LEU A 86 5.78 7.47 -0.91
C LEU A 86 5.50 7.13 -2.37
N LEU A 87 6.01 6.01 -2.84
CA LEU A 87 5.65 5.45 -4.14
C LEU A 87 4.87 4.16 -3.92
N VAL A 88 3.68 4.07 -4.50
CA VAL A 88 2.75 2.97 -4.25
C VAL A 88 2.57 2.14 -5.50
N TYR A 89 2.71 0.83 -5.40
CA TYR A 89 2.39 -0.09 -6.47
C TYR A 89 1.57 -1.25 -5.93
N VAL A 90 0.25 -1.17 -6.08
CA VAL A 90 -0.69 -2.17 -5.56
C VAL A 90 -0.43 -2.40 -4.06
N ASP A 91 0.15 -3.53 -3.67
CA ASP A 91 0.40 -3.90 -2.27
C ASP A 91 1.76 -3.37 -1.76
N ASP A 92 2.68 -3.02 -2.66
CA ASP A 92 4.00 -2.47 -2.34
C ASP A 92 3.96 -0.97 -2.08
N VAL A 93 4.63 -0.52 -1.01
CA VAL A 93 4.83 0.89 -0.68
C VAL A 93 6.32 1.15 -0.43
N LEU A 94 6.92 1.96 -1.29
CA LEU A 94 8.29 2.46 -1.08
C LEU A 94 8.25 3.78 -0.34
N VAL A 95 9.11 3.91 0.67
CA VAL A 95 9.26 5.15 1.44
C VAL A 95 10.71 5.62 1.41
N THR A 96 10.89 6.91 1.12
CA THR A 96 12.19 7.58 1.20
C THR A 96 12.00 9.05 1.55
N GLY A 97 13.07 9.73 1.93
CA GLY A 97 12.98 11.13 2.35
C GLY A 97 14.30 11.64 2.87
N THR A 98 14.29 12.89 3.31
CA THR A 98 15.48 13.57 3.85
C THR A 98 15.63 13.37 5.36
N SER A 99 14.52 13.15 6.09
CA SER A 99 14.51 12.92 7.54
C SER A 99 14.14 11.48 7.90
N ALA A 100 15.06 10.78 8.59
CA ALA A 100 14.83 9.43 9.08
C ALA A 100 13.72 9.37 10.15
N GLU A 101 13.58 10.42 10.96
CA GLU A 101 12.51 10.54 11.96
C GLU A 101 11.13 10.63 11.28
N MET A 102 11.00 11.48 10.26
CA MET A 102 9.75 11.59 9.51
C MET A 102 9.40 10.30 8.78
N ILE A 103 10.40 9.60 8.23
CA ILE A 103 10.18 8.27 7.61
C ILE A 103 9.66 7.28 8.65
N ALA A 104 10.26 7.23 9.84
CA ALA A 104 9.82 6.33 10.90
C ALA A 104 8.38 6.64 11.36
N GLU A 105 8.04 7.92 11.51
CA GLU A 105 6.68 8.35 11.85
C GLU A 105 5.66 7.98 10.77
N VAL A 106 5.98 8.21 9.49
CA VAL A 106 5.10 7.82 8.38
C VAL A 106 4.92 6.30 8.33
N LYS A 107 6.00 5.52 8.53
CA LYS A 107 5.91 4.06 8.64
C LYS A 107 5.00 3.63 9.78
N HIS A 108 5.10 4.29 10.93
CA HIS A 108 4.22 4.03 12.08
C HIS A 108 2.75 4.36 11.78
N GLN A 109 2.48 5.51 11.17
CA GLN A 109 1.14 5.90 10.74
C GLN A 109 0.54 4.88 9.78
N LEU A 110 1.26 4.52 8.72
CA LEU A 110 0.79 3.50 7.77
C LEU A 110 0.50 2.15 8.45
N LYS A 111 1.41 1.66 9.31
CA LYS A 111 1.22 0.42 10.08
C LYS A 111 0.07 0.48 11.09
N SER A 112 -0.29 1.67 11.56
CA SER A 112 -1.44 1.85 12.46
C SER A 112 -2.78 1.70 11.72
N ARG A 113 -2.80 1.94 10.41
CA ARG A 113 -4.02 1.87 9.58
C ARG A 113 -4.14 0.58 8.79
N PHE A 114 -3.02 0.06 8.33
CA PHE A 114 -2.90 -1.13 7.49
C PHE A 114 -1.93 -2.10 8.15
N GLU A 115 -2.30 -3.38 8.19
CA GLU A 115 -1.34 -4.43 8.49
C GLU A 115 -0.29 -4.47 7.37
N MET A 116 0.98 -4.29 7.74
CA MET A 116 2.07 -4.22 6.77
C MET A 116 3.29 -4.98 7.26
N THR A 117 3.96 -5.66 6.35
CA THR A 117 5.31 -6.18 6.57
C THR A 117 6.33 -5.10 6.21
N ASP A 118 7.47 -5.10 6.90
CA ASP A 118 8.53 -4.12 6.70
C ASP A 118 9.82 -4.85 6.35
N SER A 119 10.18 -4.79 5.08
CA SER A 119 11.34 -5.48 4.53
C SER A 119 12.62 -4.66 4.74
N GLY A 120 12.56 -3.52 5.42
CA GLY A 120 13.70 -2.64 5.67
C GLY A 120 14.24 -2.05 4.37
N LYS A 121 15.57 -1.93 4.26
CA LYS A 121 16.22 -1.35 3.06
C LYS A 121 15.86 -2.15 1.82
N CYS A 122 15.24 -1.46 0.87
CA CYS A 122 14.85 -2.08 -0.39
C CYS A 122 16.11 -2.63 -1.09
N SER A 123 16.07 -3.93 -1.39
CA SER A 123 17.09 -4.61 -2.21
C SER A 123 16.53 -4.97 -3.58
N PHE A 124 15.21 -5.05 -3.72
CA PHE A 124 14.49 -5.36 -4.96
C PHE A 124 13.22 -4.50 -5.06
N ILE A 125 13.00 -3.83 -6.19
CA ILE A 125 11.76 -3.10 -6.51
C ILE A 125 11.12 -3.77 -7.72
N LEU A 126 9.88 -4.27 -7.62
CA LEU A 126 9.15 -4.86 -8.76
C LEU A 126 9.94 -5.97 -9.50
N GLY A 127 10.74 -6.74 -8.77
CA GLY A 127 11.63 -7.76 -9.34
C GLY A 127 12.97 -7.24 -9.91
N ILE A 128 13.27 -5.95 -9.75
CA ILE A 128 14.53 -5.32 -10.18
C ILE A 128 15.44 -5.15 -8.96
N GLU A 129 16.64 -5.72 -9.00
CA GLU A 129 17.64 -5.55 -7.94
C GLU A 129 18.14 -4.11 -7.88
N THR A 130 18.14 -3.52 -6.69
CA THR A 130 18.67 -2.18 -6.44
C THR A 130 20.09 -2.27 -5.92
N ALA A 131 21.05 -1.73 -6.68
CA ALA A 131 22.43 -1.66 -6.23
C ALA A 131 22.57 -0.59 -5.13
N ASN A 132 23.05 -0.99 -3.96
CA ASN A 132 23.40 -0.06 -2.90
C ASN A 132 24.79 0.53 -3.21
N PRO A 133 24.92 1.83 -3.57
CA PRO A 133 26.19 2.38 -4.06
C PRO A 133 27.33 2.33 -3.02
N LEU A 134 27.00 2.17 -1.72
CA LEU A 134 27.97 2.02 -0.64
C LEU A 134 28.65 0.66 -0.57
N LYS A 135 28.23 -0.34 -1.37
CA LYS A 135 28.84 -1.68 -1.40
C LYS A 135 29.79 -1.92 -2.58
N VAL A 136 29.92 -0.95 -3.49
CA VAL A 136 30.72 -1.08 -4.73
C VAL A 136 32.20 -0.66 -4.54
N ARG A 137 32.63 -0.28 -3.33
CA ARG A 137 34.02 0.10 -3.04
C ARG A 137 34.66 -0.80 -1.98
N SER A 138 34.80 -2.08 -2.28
CA SER A 138 35.77 -2.96 -1.63
C SER A 138 36.16 -4.11 -2.56
N THR A 139 36.75 -3.79 -3.71
CA THR A 139 37.67 -4.71 -4.38
C THR A 139 39.08 -4.32 -3.94
N SER A 140 39.64 -5.15 -3.06
CA SER A 140 41.03 -5.12 -2.63
C SER A 140 41.95 -5.21 -3.85
N ALA A 141 42.99 -4.38 -3.86
CA ALA A 141 44.15 -4.52 -4.73
C ALA A 141 45.05 -5.68 -4.25
#